data_AF-A0A0A2FAF0-F1
#
_entry.id   AF-A0A0A2FAF0-F1
#
_cell.length_a   1.000
_cell.length_b   1.000
_cell.length_c   1.000
_cell.angle_alpha   90.00
_cell.angle_beta   90.00
_cell.angle_gamma   90.00
#
_symmetry.space_group_name_H-M   'P 1'
#
loop_
_entity.id
_entity.type
_entity.pdbx_description
1 polymer ?
#
loop_
_entity_poly.entity_id
_entity_poly.type
_entity_poly.pdbx_seq_one_letter_code
_entity_poly.pdbx_strand_id
1 'polypeptide(L)'
;MNSAFLYTSIRERDKKKNRIFFLLSLCLLTLQFYIFPSGQPQPAHVLALLFILTVFLKTPTFKTLNEKPITLFAVYTLYTIVINTIYIFIYSDETFLPNILYNIFNFLIFLSAATFFTQKEKALTKYVKKPILISLILTVFFYVIGIGRYDFFPRYNAFFNDPNQMAHWALCCFSILCLLGINNKWLIIGGFSLFVICISSSSRSALLGLFPMFIGYLIYIRKNIKTKNNSKFNLFIVYPQ
;
A
#
# COMPACT_ATOMS: atom_id res chain seq x y z
N MET A 1 6.07 42.59 -4.14
CA MET A 1 5.40 41.32 -4.52
C MET A 1 4.22 41.11 -3.59
N ASN A 2 2.99 41.10 -4.11
CA ASN A 2 1.77 41.26 -3.32
C ASN A 2 1.48 40.00 -2.46
N SER A 3 1.42 40.14 -1.13
CA SER A 3 1.21 39.03 -0.18
C SER A 3 -0.08 38.26 -0.45
N ALA A 4 -1.11 38.94 -0.96
CA ALA A 4 -2.38 38.34 -1.38
C ALA A 4 -2.22 37.35 -2.56
N PHE A 5 -1.37 37.66 -3.54
CA PHE A 5 -1.08 36.78 -4.69
C PHE A 5 -0.28 35.55 -4.26
N LEU A 6 0.66 35.73 -3.32
CA LEU A 6 1.40 34.61 -2.76
C LEU A 6 0.45 33.67 -2.00
N TYR A 7 -0.45 34.21 -1.18
CA TYR A 7 -1.41 33.44 -0.39
C TYR A 7 -2.41 32.65 -1.26
N THR A 8 -2.96 33.25 -2.31
CA THR A 8 -3.84 32.55 -3.26
C THR A 8 -3.10 31.44 -4.00
N SER A 9 -1.86 31.68 -4.45
CA SER A 9 -1.04 30.67 -5.13
C SER A 9 -0.70 29.46 -4.23
N ILE A 10 -0.52 29.67 -2.92
CA ILE A 10 -0.26 28.61 -1.95
C ILE A 10 -1.54 27.80 -1.70
N ARG A 11 -2.68 28.49 -1.49
CA ARG A 11 -3.98 27.87 -1.26
C ARG A 11 -4.43 26.99 -2.43
N GLU A 12 -4.20 27.42 -3.67
CA GLU A 12 -4.52 26.62 -4.84
C GLU A 12 -3.64 25.37 -4.98
N ARG A 13 -2.35 25.49 -4.69
CA ARG A 13 -1.42 24.35 -4.69
C ARG A 13 -1.83 23.30 -3.65
N ASP A 14 -2.21 23.71 -2.45
CA ASP A 14 -2.69 22.78 -1.42
C ASP A 14 -4.03 22.13 -1.78
N LYS A 15 -4.97 22.88 -2.39
CA LYS A 15 -6.24 22.33 -2.88
C LYS A 15 -6.04 21.28 -3.98
N LYS A 16 -5.12 21.51 -4.93
CA LYS A 16 -4.77 20.55 -5.99
C LYS A 16 -4.15 19.27 -5.44
N LYS A 17 -3.30 19.35 -4.40
CA LYS A 17 -2.70 18.18 -3.74
C LYS A 17 -3.75 17.37 -2.96
N ASN A 18 -4.71 18.02 -2.30
CA ASN A 18 -5.80 17.31 -1.59
C ASN A 18 -6.65 16.44 -2.53
N ARG A 19 -6.82 16.84 -3.79
CA ARG A 19 -7.53 16.02 -4.79
C ARG A 19 -6.78 14.74 -5.15
N ILE A 20 -5.45 14.80 -5.30
CA ILE A 20 -4.63 13.60 -5.58
C ILE A 20 -4.70 12.62 -4.41
N PHE A 21 -4.58 13.14 -3.19
CA PHE A 21 -4.73 12.33 -1.99
C PHE A 21 -6.11 11.68 -1.87
N PHE A 22 -7.17 12.40 -2.24
CA PHE A 22 -8.52 11.84 -2.27
C PHE A 22 -8.65 10.70 -3.30
N LEU A 23 -8.09 10.85 -4.51
CA LEU A 23 -8.06 9.79 -5.52
C LEU A 23 -7.34 8.54 -5.01
N LEU A 24 -6.18 8.73 -4.37
CA LEU A 24 -5.44 7.63 -3.73
C LEU A 24 -6.29 6.96 -2.64
N SER A 25 -6.94 7.73 -1.78
CA SER A 25 -7.82 7.19 -0.74
C SER A 25 -8.94 6.35 -1.32
N LEU A 26 -9.58 6.82 -2.40
CA LEU A 26 -10.65 6.09 -3.07
C LEU A 26 -10.12 4.80 -3.71
N CYS A 27 -8.96 4.88 -4.38
CA CYS A 27 -8.26 3.72 -4.94
C CYS A 27 -8.05 2.65 -3.86
N LEU A 28 -7.47 3.01 -2.71
CA LEU A 28 -7.21 2.10 -1.59
C LEU A 28 -8.48 1.49 -1.01
N LEU A 29 -9.57 2.27 -0.89
CA LEU A 29 -10.87 1.77 -0.45
C LEU A 29 -11.42 0.71 -1.40
N THR A 30 -11.26 0.94 -2.70
CA THR A 30 -11.82 0.04 -3.73
C THR A 30 -10.99 -1.19 -4.02
N LEU A 31 -9.76 -1.30 -3.50
CA LEU A 31 -8.86 -2.44 -3.75
C LEU A 31 -9.47 -3.79 -3.34
N GLN A 32 -10.40 -3.79 -2.37
CA GLN A 32 -11.03 -5.01 -1.87
C GLN A 32 -12.14 -5.55 -2.77
N PHE A 33 -12.66 -4.77 -3.71
CA PHE A 33 -13.80 -5.14 -4.54
C PHE A 33 -13.32 -5.67 -5.89
N TYR A 34 -13.29 -7.00 -6.03
CA TYR A 34 -13.08 -7.62 -7.34
C TYR A 34 -14.45 -7.88 -7.96
N ILE A 35 -14.64 -7.29 -9.14
CA ILE A 35 -15.85 -7.46 -9.95
C ILE A 35 -15.54 -8.41 -11.11
N PHE A 36 -14.31 -8.36 -11.63
CA PHE A 36 -13.86 -9.17 -12.76
C PHE A 36 -12.94 -10.31 -12.31
N PRO A 37 -12.72 -11.34 -13.15
CA PRO A 37 -11.74 -12.38 -12.90
C PRO A 37 -10.31 -11.86 -12.66
N SER A 38 -9.46 -12.72 -12.07
CA SER A 38 -8.06 -12.41 -11.82
C SER A 38 -7.33 -12.15 -13.13
N GLY A 39 -6.46 -11.14 -13.16
CA GLY A 39 -5.75 -10.71 -14.37
C GLY A 39 -6.50 -9.67 -15.21
N GLN A 40 -7.77 -9.37 -14.89
CA GLN A 40 -8.53 -8.30 -15.54
C GLN A 40 -8.52 -6.99 -14.74
N PRO A 41 -8.72 -5.82 -15.39
CA PRO A 41 -8.80 -4.53 -14.71
C PRO A 41 -9.98 -4.44 -13.73
N GLN A 42 -9.68 -4.36 -12.44
CA GLN A 42 -10.65 -4.09 -11.37
C GLN A 42 -10.92 -2.57 -11.21
N PRO A 43 -12.01 -2.15 -10.54
CA PRO A 43 -12.31 -0.73 -10.32
C PRO A 43 -11.16 0.09 -9.73
N ALA A 44 -10.40 -0.50 -8.81
CA ALA A 44 -9.23 0.14 -8.22
C ALA A 44 -8.13 0.47 -9.26
N HIS A 45 -7.99 -0.32 -10.34
CA HIS A 45 -7.00 -0.07 -11.40
C HIS A 45 -7.34 1.18 -12.20
N VAL A 46 -8.62 1.44 -12.46
CA VAL A 46 -9.06 2.67 -13.14
C VAL A 46 -8.71 3.90 -12.29
N LEU A 47 -8.98 3.83 -10.98
CA LEU A 47 -8.64 4.91 -10.06
C LEU A 47 -7.11 5.09 -9.91
N ALA A 48 -6.36 3.99 -9.91
CA ALA A 48 -4.91 4.03 -9.90
C ALA A 48 -4.35 4.65 -11.19
N LEU A 49 -4.92 4.34 -12.36
CA LEU A 49 -4.55 4.99 -13.62
C LEU A 49 -4.80 6.50 -13.58
N LEU A 50 -5.96 6.93 -13.08
CA LEU A 50 -6.25 8.36 -12.88
C LEU A 50 -5.27 9.01 -11.89
N PHE A 51 -4.89 8.31 -10.83
CA PHE A 51 -3.86 8.77 -9.89
C PHE A 51 -2.51 8.95 -10.59
N ILE A 52 -2.05 7.95 -11.34
CA ILE A 52 -0.81 7.97 -12.12
C ILE A 52 -0.79 9.19 -13.06
N LEU A 53 -1.81 9.32 -13.91
CA LEU A 53 -1.92 10.43 -14.86
C LEU A 53 -1.91 11.79 -14.15
N THR A 54 -2.66 11.91 -13.05
CA THR A 54 -2.73 13.17 -12.29
C THR A 54 -1.40 13.54 -11.64
N VAL A 55 -0.63 12.54 -11.18
CA VAL A 55 0.71 12.77 -10.62
C VAL A 55 1.65 13.23 -11.72
N PHE A 56 1.80 12.49 -12.82
CA PHE A 56 2.72 12.87 -13.91
C PHE A 56 2.40 14.26 -14.50
N LEU A 57 1.12 14.61 -14.68
CA LEU A 57 0.71 15.92 -15.19
C LEU A 57 1.03 17.08 -14.23
N LYS A 58 1.09 16.83 -12.92
CA LYS A 58 1.25 17.88 -11.89
C LYS A 58 2.64 17.92 -11.27
N THR A 59 3.41 16.84 -11.39
CA THR A 59 4.79 16.73 -10.93
C THR A 59 5.66 16.25 -12.10
N PRO A 60 5.92 17.13 -13.09
CA PRO A 60 6.70 16.75 -14.27
C PRO A 60 8.17 16.44 -13.96
N THR A 61 8.66 16.87 -12.79
CA THR A 61 10.00 16.52 -12.32
C THR A 61 9.93 15.40 -11.29
N PHE A 62 10.61 14.28 -11.59
CA PHE A 62 10.78 13.16 -10.67
C PHE A 62 11.71 13.56 -9.54
N LYS A 63 11.13 14.04 -8.45
CA LYS A 63 11.86 14.17 -7.19
C LYS A 63 11.49 12.96 -6.34
N THR A 64 12.48 12.09 -6.12
CA THR A 64 12.32 10.86 -5.33
C THR A 64 13.26 10.96 -4.14
N LEU A 65 12.88 10.38 -2.99
CA LEU A 65 13.71 10.39 -1.79
C LEU A 65 14.87 9.38 -1.87
N ASN A 66 14.73 8.36 -2.72
CA ASN A 66 15.71 7.30 -2.89
C ASN A 66 15.53 6.64 -4.27
N GLU A 67 16.56 6.72 -5.11
CA GLU A 67 16.54 6.17 -6.46
C GLU A 67 16.70 4.66 -6.47
N LYS A 68 17.38 4.06 -5.47
CA LYS A 68 17.71 2.64 -5.49
C LYS A 68 16.50 1.71 -5.58
N PRO A 69 15.42 1.86 -4.79
CA PRO A 69 14.21 1.04 -4.93
C PRO A 69 13.55 1.18 -6.31
N ILE A 70 13.57 2.39 -6.87
CA ILE A 70 13.00 2.66 -8.20
C ILE A 70 13.82 1.96 -9.27
N THR A 71 15.14 2.09 -9.24
CA THR A 71 16.05 1.42 -10.18
C THR A 71 15.90 -0.09 -10.10
N LEU A 72 15.84 -0.67 -8.90
CA LEU A 72 15.65 -2.12 -8.73
C LEU A 72 14.31 -2.59 -9.30
N PHE A 73 13.23 -1.84 -9.06
CA PHE A 73 11.92 -2.20 -9.62
C PHE A 73 11.87 -1.97 -11.15
N ALA A 74 12.57 -0.96 -11.67
CA ALA A 74 12.71 -0.75 -13.11
C ALA A 74 13.46 -1.92 -13.78
N VAL A 75 14.58 -2.37 -13.19
CA VAL A 75 15.34 -3.53 -13.65
C VAL A 75 14.49 -4.80 -13.59
N TYR A 76 13.75 -5.02 -12.50
CA TYR A 76 12.80 -6.14 -12.40
C TYR A 76 11.74 -6.07 -13.50
N THR A 77 11.14 -4.89 -13.73
CA THR A 77 10.11 -4.71 -14.75
C THR A 77 10.67 -4.99 -16.14
N LEU A 78 11.85 -4.47 -16.47
CA LEU A 78 12.53 -4.74 -17.74
C LEU A 78 12.84 -6.22 -17.90
N TYR A 79 13.32 -6.89 -16.85
CA TYR A 79 13.54 -8.32 -16.85
C TYR A 79 12.24 -9.09 -17.16
N THR A 80 11.12 -8.75 -16.50
CA THR A 80 9.83 -9.40 -16.79
C THR A 80 9.35 -9.15 -18.23
N ILE A 81 9.60 -7.95 -18.79
CA ILE A 81 9.27 -7.62 -20.17
C ILE A 81 10.06 -8.53 -21.13
N VAL A 82 11.36 -8.65 -20.91
CA VAL A 82 12.24 -9.47 -21.76
C VAL A 82 11.80 -10.94 -21.71
N ILE A 83 11.61 -11.50 -20.52
CA ILE A 83 11.20 -12.90 -20.37
C ILE A 83 9.83 -13.16 -21.00
N ASN A 84 8.81 -12.34 -20.71
CA ASN A 84 7.49 -12.57 -21.29
C ASN A 84 7.51 -12.38 -22.81
N THR A 85 8.28 -11.42 -23.34
CA THR A 85 8.45 -11.25 -24.80
C THR A 85 9.07 -12.49 -25.44
N ILE A 86 10.12 -13.07 -24.83
CA ILE A 86 10.72 -14.32 -25.30
C ILE A 86 9.67 -15.45 -25.33
N TYR A 87 8.85 -15.57 -24.29
CA TYR A 87 7.82 -16.60 -24.22
C TYR A 87 6.69 -16.41 -25.24
N ILE A 88 6.32 -15.16 -25.55
CA ILE A 88 5.38 -14.86 -26.66
C ILE A 88 5.90 -15.47 -27.97
N PHE A 89 7.19 -15.29 -28.27
CA PHE A 89 7.77 -15.82 -29.50
C PHE A 89 7.97 -17.34 -29.49
N ILE A 90 8.43 -17.92 -28.36
CA ILE A 90 8.64 -19.37 -28.25
C ILE A 90 7.33 -20.14 -28.38
N TYR A 91 6.27 -19.68 -27.69
CA TYR A 91 4.99 -20.39 -27.62
C TYR A 91 3.96 -19.88 -28.62
N SER A 92 4.25 -18.78 -29.34
CA SER A 92 3.29 -18.09 -30.21
C SER A 92 1.97 -17.77 -29.49
N ASP A 93 2.08 -17.39 -28.21
CA ASP A 93 0.96 -17.20 -27.31
C ASP A 93 0.95 -15.77 -26.77
N GLU A 94 -0.10 -15.02 -27.08
CA GLU A 94 -0.26 -13.63 -26.64
C GLU A 94 -0.72 -13.51 -25.18
N THR A 95 -1.05 -14.62 -24.51
CA THR A 95 -1.50 -14.62 -23.10
C THR A 95 -0.43 -14.11 -22.12
N PHE A 96 0.82 -13.99 -22.56
CA PHE A 96 1.91 -13.36 -21.79
C PHE A 96 1.90 -11.82 -21.86
N LEU A 97 1.22 -11.20 -22.83
CA LEU A 97 1.16 -9.74 -22.97
C LEU A 97 0.50 -9.04 -21.76
N PRO A 98 -0.63 -9.55 -21.20
CA PRO A 98 -1.17 -9.02 -19.95
C PRO A 98 -0.17 -8.95 -18.80
N ASN A 99 0.76 -9.91 -18.68
CA ASN A 99 1.79 -9.88 -17.63
C ASN A 99 2.76 -8.72 -17.81
N ILE A 100 3.12 -8.40 -19.06
CA ILE A 100 3.95 -7.23 -19.39
C ILE A 100 3.23 -5.95 -18.96
N LEU A 101 1.99 -5.78 -19.41
CA LEU A 101 1.19 -4.59 -19.12
C LEU A 101 0.95 -4.41 -17.61
N TYR A 102 0.69 -5.50 -16.90
CA TYR A 102 0.48 -5.47 -15.45
C TYR A 102 1.74 -5.06 -14.68
N ASN A 103 2.92 -5.57 -15.07
CA ASN A 103 4.18 -5.19 -14.44
C ASN A 103 4.54 -3.71 -14.72
N ILE A 104 4.36 -3.24 -15.96
CA ILE A 104 4.54 -1.83 -16.30
C ILE A 104 3.60 -0.95 -15.47
N PHE A 105 2.33 -1.34 -15.38
CA PHE A 105 1.33 -0.61 -14.60
C PHE A 105 1.72 -0.52 -13.11
N ASN A 106 2.14 -1.63 -12.50
CA ASN A 106 2.61 -1.65 -11.11
C ASN A 106 3.83 -0.76 -10.89
N PHE A 107 4.79 -0.78 -11.83
CA PHE A 107 5.95 0.11 -11.78
C PHE A 107 5.53 1.59 -11.84
N LEU A 108 4.60 1.95 -12.71
CA LEU A 108 4.10 3.32 -12.83
C LEU A 108 3.35 3.78 -11.56
N ILE A 109 2.56 2.90 -10.93
CA ILE A 109 1.95 3.19 -9.62
C ILE A 109 3.03 3.45 -8.59
N PHE A 110 4.04 2.56 -8.50
CA PHE A 110 5.12 2.69 -7.54
C PHE A 110 5.89 3.98 -7.73
N LEU A 111 6.26 4.33 -8.96
CA LEU A 111 6.95 5.57 -9.30
C LEU A 111 6.10 6.81 -8.97
N SER A 112 4.80 6.77 -9.27
CA SER A 112 3.86 7.85 -8.94
C SER A 112 3.74 8.05 -7.43
N ALA A 113 3.62 6.95 -6.67
CA ALA A 113 3.59 6.98 -5.21
C ALA A 113 4.91 7.52 -4.64
N ALA A 114 6.05 7.02 -5.10
CA ALA A 114 7.38 7.45 -4.65
C ALA A 114 7.61 8.95 -4.90
N THR A 115 7.19 9.46 -6.07
CA THR A 115 7.31 10.89 -6.42
C THR A 115 6.37 11.75 -5.56
N PHE A 116 5.13 11.31 -5.39
CA PHE A 116 4.10 12.09 -4.70
C PHE A 116 4.33 12.18 -3.18
N PHE A 117 4.89 11.14 -2.56
CA PHE A 117 5.06 11.07 -1.11
C PHE A 117 6.31 11.76 -0.57
N THR A 118 7.18 12.28 -1.42
CA THR A 118 8.45 12.91 -1.04
C THR A 118 8.33 14.16 -0.14
N GLN A 119 7.12 14.72 0.07
CA GLN A 119 6.97 16.06 0.62
C GLN A 119 6.08 16.23 1.86
N LYS A 120 5.25 15.27 2.28
CA LYS A 120 4.30 15.48 3.41
C LYS A 120 3.90 14.20 4.16
N GLU A 121 4.73 13.74 5.09
CA GLU A 121 4.49 12.59 5.98
C GLU A 121 3.10 12.64 6.67
N LYS A 122 2.70 13.81 7.21
CA LYS A 122 1.40 13.96 7.89
C LYS A 122 0.19 13.80 6.96
N ALA A 123 0.29 14.22 5.71
CA ALA A 123 -0.80 14.07 4.74
C ALA A 123 -0.92 12.61 4.29
N LEU A 124 0.20 11.96 4.02
CA LEU A 124 0.27 10.53 3.72
C LEU A 124 -0.45 9.71 4.81
N THR A 125 -0.09 9.93 6.08
CA THR A 125 -0.74 9.23 7.20
C THR A 125 -2.24 9.49 7.24
N LYS A 126 -2.72 10.71 7.00
CA LYS A 126 -4.15 11.03 7.01
C LYS A 126 -4.92 10.29 5.91
N TYR A 127 -4.38 10.26 4.69
CA TYR A 127 -5.09 9.80 3.49
C TYR A 127 -4.87 8.33 3.16
N VAL A 128 -3.84 7.68 3.72
CA VAL A 128 -3.60 6.24 3.54
C VAL A 128 -4.18 5.44 4.71
N LYS A 129 -3.99 5.91 5.95
CA LYS A 129 -4.45 5.19 7.16
C LYS A 129 -5.94 4.91 7.16
N LYS A 130 -6.76 5.95 6.93
CA LYS A 130 -8.22 5.85 7.07
C LYS A 130 -8.81 4.86 6.06
N PRO A 131 -8.53 4.96 4.75
CA PRO A 131 -8.93 3.96 3.76
C PRO A 131 -8.57 2.53 4.13
N ILE A 132 -7.31 2.28 4.45
CA ILE A 132 -6.83 0.93 4.77
C ILE A 132 -7.59 0.35 5.97
N LEU A 133 -7.70 1.13 7.04
CA LEU A 133 -8.40 0.69 8.25
C LEU A 133 -9.88 0.43 7.97
N ILE A 134 -10.54 1.32 7.21
CA ILE A 134 -11.94 1.14 6.81
C ILE A 134 -12.09 -0.13 5.98
N SER A 135 -11.22 -0.40 5.01
CA SER A 135 -11.29 -1.62 4.19
C SER A 135 -11.10 -2.89 5.02
N LEU A 136 -10.14 -2.91 5.94
CA LEU A 136 -9.93 -4.05 6.84
C LEU A 136 -11.17 -4.31 7.71
N ILE A 137 -11.73 -3.26 8.32
CA ILE A 137 -12.92 -3.36 9.15
C ILE A 137 -14.13 -3.80 8.32
N LEU A 138 -14.31 -3.24 7.12
CA LEU A 138 -15.41 -3.61 6.22
C LEU A 138 -15.33 -5.06 5.79
N THR A 139 -14.14 -5.56 5.45
CA THR A 139 -13.95 -6.98 5.10
C THR A 139 -14.37 -7.90 6.25
N VAL A 140 -14.00 -7.56 7.49
CA VAL A 140 -14.43 -8.30 8.69
C VAL A 140 -15.92 -8.16 8.93
N PHE A 141 -16.47 -6.96 8.77
CA PHE A 141 -17.90 -6.72 8.91
C PHE A 141 -18.70 -7.58 7.93
N PHE A 142 -18.32 -7.61 6.65
CA PHE A 142 -18.94 -8.44 5.63
C PHE A 142 -18.89 -9.93 5.98
N TYR A 143 -17.75 -10.40 6.48
CA TYR A 143 -17.63 -11.77 6.98
C TYR A 143 -18.66 -12.08 8.08
N VAL A 144 -18.77 -11.20 9.10
CA VAL A 144 -19.66 -11.41 10.25
C VAL A 144 -21.13 -11.43 9.84
N ILE A 145 -21.54 -10.60 8.87
CA ILE A 145 -22.92 -10.56 8.39
C ILE A 145 -23.19 -11.56 7.25
N GLY A 146 -22.22 -12.41 6.89
CA GLY A 146 -22.37 -13.42 5.85
C GLY A 146 -22.43 -12.87 4.41
N ILE A 147 -21.97 -11.64 4.18
CA ILE A 147 -21.86 -11.06 2.84
C ILE A 147 -20.49 -11.39 2.24
N GLY A 148 -20.48 -11.83 0.99
CA GLY A 148 -19.27 -12.11 0.22
C GLY A 148 -19.30 -13.52 -0.35
N ARG A 149 -18.17 -13.95 -0.89
CA ARG A 149 -18.04 -15.22 -1.59
C ARG A 149 -17.32 -16.26 -0.74
N TYR A 150 -17.68 -17.52 -1.03
CA TYR A 150 -17.05 -18.74 -0.52
C TYR A 150 -16.77 -19.66 -1.70
N ASP A 151 -16.09 -19.14 -2.72
CA ASP A 151 -15.80 -19.87 -3.96
C ASP A 151 -14.95 -21.13 -3.68
N PHE A 152 -14.30 -21.20 -2.51
CA PHE A 152 -13.48 -22.30 -2.03
C PHE A 152 -13.95 -22.80 -0.65
N PHE A 153 -15.24 -23.11 -0.50
CA PHE A 153 -15.83 -23.53 0.78
C PHE A 153 -14.94 -24.54 1.55
N PRO A 154 -14.67 -24.35 2.85
CA PRO A 154 -15.26 -23.36 3.77
C PRO A 154 -14.52 -22.00 3.81
N ARG A 155 -13.65 -21.71 2.83
CA ARG A 155 -12.78 -20.54 2.86
C ARG A 155 -13.52 -19.31 2.36
N TYR A 156 -13.56 -18.27 3.19
CA TYR A 156 -14.13 -16.99 2.83
C TYR A 156 -13.15 -16.21 1.95
N ASN A 157 -13.63 -15.66 0.83
CA ASN A 157 -12.85 -14.79 -0.06
C ASN A 157 -13.45 -13.39 -0.25
N ALA A 158 -14.50 -13.03 0.52
CA ALA A 158 -15.16 -11.73 0.44
C ALA A 158 -15.50 -11.37 -1.02
N PHE A 159 -15.02 -10.23 -1.50
CA PHE A 159 -15.16 -9.82 -2.89
C PHE A 159 -13.93 -10.17 -3.74
N PHE A 160 -12.88 -10.77 -3.20
CA PHE A 160 -11.70 -11.21 -3.96
C PHE A 160 -11.98 -12.49 -4.75
N ASN A 161 -11.22 -12.75 -5.81
CA ASN A 161 -11.38 -13.98 -6.59
C ASN A 161 -10.75 -15.21 -5.93
N ASP A 162 -9.84 -15.00 -4.99
CA ASP A 162 -9.18 -16.09 -4.27
C ASP A 162 -8.92 -15.70 -2.80
N PRO A 163 -9.14 -16.62 -1.85
CA PRO A 163 -8.95 -16.36 -0.42
C PRO A 163 -7.49 -16.02 -0.05
N ASN A 164 -6.49 -16.52 -0.78
CA ASN A 164 -5.09 -16.15 -0.54
C ASN A 164 -4.81 -14.71 -1.02
N GLN A 165 -5.44 -14.26 -2.11
CA GLN A 165 -5.34 -12.86 -2.54
C GLN A 165 -5.87 -11.91 -1.47
N MET A 166 -7.03 -12.22 -0.87
CA MET A 166 -7.59 -11.44 0.25
C MET A 166 -6.64 -11.39 1.45
N ALA A 167 -6.10 -12.55 1.86
CA ALA A 167 -5.23 -12.63 3.02
C ALA A 167 -3.90 -11.90 2.80
N HIS A 168 -3.31 -12.03 1.61
CA HIS A 168 -2.11 -11.30 1.22
C HIS A 168 -2.37 -9.79 1.18
N TRP A 169 -3.48 -9.35 0.60
CA TRP A 169 -3.88 -7.95 0.59
C TRP A 169 -4.02 -7.37 2.01
N ALA A 170 -4.64 -8.13 2.94
CA ALA A 170 -4.78 -7.71 4.33
C ALA A 170 -3.42 -7.58 5.03
N LEU A 171 -2.48 -8.51 4.75
CA LEU A 171 -1.11 -8.46 5.26
C LEU A 171 -0.37 -7.19 4.78
N CYS A 172 -0.48 -6.87 3.49
CA CYS A 172 0.10 -5.64 2.92
C CYS A 172 -0.51 -4.39 3.57
N CYS A 173 -1.84 -4.36 3.70
CA CYS A 173 -2.57 -3.28 4.35
C CYS A 173 -2.07 -3.03 5.77
N PHE A 174 -1.97 -4.08 6.58
CA PHE A 174 -1.49 -3.97 7.95
C PHE A 174 -0.01 -3.58 8.03
N SER A 175 0.83 -4.11 7.12
CA SER A 175 2.24 -3.71 7.01
C SER A 175 2.38 -2.20 6.76
N ILE A 176 1.55 -1.63 5.89
CA ILE A 176 1.50 -0.18 5.65
C ILE A 176 1.10 0.57 6.93
N LEU A 177 0.10 0.08 7.69
CA LEU A 177 -0.29 0.70 8.96
C LEU A 177 0.86 0.74 9.98
N CYS A 178 1.64 -0.35 10.06
CA CYS A 178 2.85 -0.41 10.90
C CYS A 178 3.89 0.62 10.46
N LEU A 179 4.15 0.74 9.15
CA LEU A 179 5.12 1.71 8.60
C LEU A 179 4.69 3.16 8.79
N LEU A 180 3.37 3.45 8.79
CA LEU A 180 2.85 4.78 9.05
C LEU A 180 2.96 5.24 10.51
N GLY A 181 3.40 4.37 11.42
CA GLY A 181 3.61 4.72 12.84
C GLY A 181 2.33 5.20 13.54
N ILE A 182 1.17 4.63 13.21
CA ILE A 182 -0.11 5.07 13.76
C ILE A 182 -0.27 4.65 15.24
N ASN A 183 -1.10 5.37 16.00
CA ASN A 183 -1.31 5.07 17.42
C ASN A 183 -1.71 3.60 17.66
N ASN A 184 -1.23 3.03 18.78
CA ASN A 184 -1.44 1.63 19.18
C ASN A 184 -2.90 1.17 19.08
N LYS A 185 -3.88 2.00 19.47
CA LYS A 185 -5.32 1.65 19.34
C LYS A 185 -5.68 1.22 17.91
N TRP A 186 -5.20 1.95 16.91
CA TRP A 186 -5.51 1.67 15.50
C TRP A 186 -4.73 0.49 14.96
N LEU A 187 -3.50 0.26 15.44
CA LEU A 187 -2.75 -0.96 15.15
C LEU A 187 -3.44 -2.19 15.74
N ILE A 188 -3.97 -2.11 16.96
CA ILE A 188 -4.72 -3.22 17.57
C ILE A 188 -5.97 -3.56 16.73
N ILE A 189 -6.74 -2.54 16.32
CA ILE A 189 -7.92 -2.73 15.47
C ILE A 189 -7.53 -3.35 14.11
N GLY A 190 -6.51 -2.81 13.45
CA GLY A 190 -6.02 -3.35 12.17
C GLY A 190 -5.47 -4.77 12.30
N GLY A 191 -4.78 -5.07 13.39
CA GLY A 191 -4.18 -6.38 13.66
C GLY A 191 -5.23 -7.43 14.00
N PHE A 192 -6.24 -7.08 14.78
CA PHE A 192 -7.41 -7.91 15.00
C PHE A 192 -8.15 -8.20 13.69
N SER A 193 -8.32 -7.18 12.84
CA SER A 193 -8.97 -7.35 11.55
C SER A 193 -8.18 -8.30 10.64
N LEU A 194 -6.85 -8.13 10.56
CA LEU A 194 -5.96 -9.04 9.85
C LEU A 194 -6.07 -10.47 10.37
N PHE A 195 -6.09 -10.66 11.70
CA PHE A 195 -6.20 -11.98 12.32
C PHE A 195 -7.49 -12.69 11.90
N VAL A 196 -8.63 -12.01 11.96
CA VAL A 196 -9.93 -12.56 11.53
C VAL A 196 -9.90 -12.90 10.03
N ILE A 197 -9.33 -12.05 9.19
CA ILE A 197 -9.21 -12.29 7.74
C ILE A 197 -8.31 -13.50 7.45
N CYS A 198 -7.19 -13.67 8.17
CA CYS A 198 -6.30 -14.82 7.99
C CYS A 198 -6.97 -16.15 8.38
N ILE A 199 -7.75 -16.17 9.46
CA ILE A 199 -8.49 -17.37 9.89
C ILE A 199 -9.60 -17.70 8.89
N SER A 200 -10.45 -16.72 8.57
CA SER A 200 -11.59 -16.92 7.67
C SER A 200 -11.17 -17.34 6.25
N SER A 201 -10.02 -16.88 5.76
CA SER A 201 -9.48 -17.29 4.46
C SER A 201 -8.75 -18.64 4.49
N SER A 202 -8.39 -19.14 5.68
CA SER A 202 -7.55 -20.33 5.89
C SER A 202 -6.27 -20.31 5.03
N SER A 203 -5.68 -19.13 4.81
CA SER A 203 -4.52 -18.98 3.94
C SER A 203 -3.22 -19.31 4.68
N ARG A 204 -2.58 -20.43 4.30
CA ARG A 204 -1.31 -20.88 4.90
C ARG A 204 -0.17 -19.89 4.64
N SER A 205 -0.14 -19.28 3.46
CA SER A 205 0.89 -18.30 3.09
C SER A 205 0.75 -17.00 3.88
N ALA A 206 -0.48 -16.54 4.17
CA ALA A 206 -0.69 -15.37 5.01
C ALA A 206 -0.28 -15.63 6.48
N LEU A 207 -0.55 -16.83 7.00
CA LEU A 207 -0.06 -17.24 8.32
C LEU A 207 1.47 -17.25 8.38
N LEU A 208 2.14 -17.76 7.34
CA LEU A 208 3.60 -17.66 7.23
C LEU A 208 4.06 -16.20 7.14
N GLY A 209 3.32 -15.34 6.45
CA GLY A 209 3.60 -13.90 6.35
C GLY A 209 3.49 -13.13 7.68
N LEU A 210 2.69 -13.62 8.64
CA LEU A 210 2.63 -13.04 9.99
C LEU A 210 3.96 -13.20 10.75
N PHE A 211 4.71 -14.27 10.48
CA PHE A 211 5.98 -14.56 11.15
C PHE A 211 7.06 -13.48 10.92
N PRO A 212 7.46 -13.13 9.68
CA PRO A 212 8.44 -12.06 9.44
C PRO A 212 7.92 -10.70 9.92
N MET A 213 6.60 -10.49 9.89
CA MET A 213 5.99 -9.25 10.38
C MET A 213 6.10 -9.13 11.91
N PHE A 214 5.87 -10.23 12.63
CA PHE A 214 6.08 -10.32 14.08
C PHE A 214 7.56 -10.13 14.44
N ILE A 215 8.49 -10.77 13.71
CA ILE A 215 9.93 -10.55 13.89
C ILE A 215 10.30 -9.08 13.68
N GLY A 216 9.81 -8.46 12.60
CA GLY A 216 10.04 -7.05 12.31
C GLY A 216 9.55 -6.15 13.45
N TYR A 217 8.38 -6.45 14.02
CA TYR A 217 7.83 -5.75 15.17
C TYR A 217 8.69 -5.91 16.44
N LEU A 218 9.17 -7.12 16.73
CA LEU A 218 10.09 -7.37 17.85
C LEU A 218 11.40 -6.60 17.70
N ILE A 219 11.98 -6.59 16.50
CA ILE A 219 13.19 -5.81 16.18
C ILE A 219 12.94 -4.31 16.40
N TYR A 220 11.79 -3.81 15.94
CA TYR A 220 11.38 -2.42 16.11
C TYR A 220 11.25 -2.03 17.59
N ILE A 221 10.54 -2.83 18.39
CA ILE A 221 10.42 -2.60 19.84
C ILE A 221 11.81 -2.60 20.50
N ARG A 222 12.64 -3.60 20.22
CA ARG A 222 13.98 -3.73 20.82
C ARG A 222 14.84 -2.50 20.53
N LYS A 223 14.81 -1.99 19.30
CA LYS A 223 15.50 -0.74 18.93
C LYS A 223 14.97 0.45 19.73
N ASN A 224 13.65 0.64 19.79
CA ASN A 224 13.04 1.76 20.52
C ASN A 224 13.33 1.71 22.03
N ILE A 225 13.31 0.54 22.66
CA ILE A 225 13.68 0.39 24.08
C ILE A 225 15.15 0.78 24.29
N LYS A 226 16.06 0.30 23.41
CA LYS A 226 17.48 0.63 23.51
C LYS A 226 17.74 2.13 23.33
N THR A 227 17.07 2.78 22.37
CA THR A 227 17.18 4.24 22.17
C THR A 227 16.67 5.02 23.38
N LYS A 228 15.55 4.61 23.99
CA LYS A 228 14.98 5.24 25.18
C LYS A 228 15.84 5.03 26.44
N ASN A 229 16.50 3.88 26.58
CA ASN A 229 17.45 3.64 27.66
C ASN A 229 18.73 4.47 27.48
N ASN A 230 19.26 4.57 26.27
CA ASN A 230 20.43 5.42 25.99
C ASN A 230 20.13 6.91 26.17
N SER A 231 18.93 7.39 25.82
CA SER A 231 18.54 8.78 26.05
C SER A 231 18.37 9.09 27.54
N LYS A 232 17.90 8.13 28.35
CA LYS A 232 17.89 8.27 29.81
C LYS A 232 19.32 8.25 30.38
N PHE A 233 20.19 7.36 29.89
CA PHE A 233 21.59 7.29 30.33
C PHE A 233 22.36 8.59 30.02
N ASN A 234 22.16 9.19 28.85
CA ASN A 234 22.77 10.47 28.49
C ASN A 234 22.20 11.66 29.28
N LEU A 235 20.97 11.57 29.80
CA LEU A 235 20.43 12.57 30.72
C LEU A 235 21.08 12.50 32.11
N PHE A 236 21.68 11.36 32.46
CA PHE A 236 22.39 11.14 33.74
C PHE A 236 23.90 11.44 33.67
N ILE A 237 24.46 11.73 32.48
CA ILE A 237 25.90 12.00 32.29
C ILE A 237 26.20 13.51 32.14
N VAL A 238 25.19 14.38 32.08
CA VAL A 238 25.37 15.84 32.02
C VAL A 238 24.80 16.51 33.27
N TYR A 239 25.53 16.37 34.38
CA TYR A 239 25.58 17.38 35.44
C TYR A 239 27.01 17.37 36.00
N PRO A 240 27.89 18.29 35.55
CA PRO A 240 29.09 18.59 36.29
C PRO A 240 28.69 19.44 37.52
N GLN A 241 29.15 19.05 38.69
CA GLN A 241 29.44 20.03 39.75
C GLN A 241 30.73 20.76 39.38
#